data_AF-A0A815F1C1-F1
#
_entry.id   AF-A0A815F1C1-F1
#
_cell.length_a   1.000
_cell.length_b   1.000
_cell.length_c   1.000
_cell.angle_alpha   90.00
_cell.angle_beta   90.00
_cell.angle_gamma   90.00
#
_symmetry.space_group_name_H-M   'P 1'
#
loop_
_entity.id
_entity.type
_entity.pdbx_description
1 polymer ?
#
loop_
_entity_poly.entity_id
_entity_poly.type
_entity_poly.pdbx_seq_one_letter_code
_entity_poly.pdbx_strand_id
1 'polypeptide(L)'
;MSSIKISSERESFYLCVIQANLIDRINEFIRNIHHKSVILLAFFLYISLWLTIQTLKQSTEQNSNQLRPSLNSSFYFILNHLFQSNFKIILIDPFVLDFLFIYQLPFDKLDKQLVTFAIVNESVQLLLRTLQQTPLFSVQTSITTQDNHRISIDHIFITYQHKILHLAVLHKYYSFYLIQSNHLRFPDDDNIHLPFGDKLRAVDHIESEPYEYLFYYPRNVPHFLWLYETSEFLHCNRQLADQMENDLHLYQNASQLNITVVPMKNIAFALNKLQKHYWLAGGTLLGWYRHCGLIPYTLDADFGLYAEEYDENIRSHFLGNPITYLWGALGLVNDSLEFRLYTGRFTLDLFWAYRDGDHRWCGYQINRVKFRRTLPLLEKLCSCDLFGHRFSVPCSPVQYLDSEYGKDRWKTPLEKNYTWTNMKYHSIWDDISWMYAVRLYTRQGKLRTDKFAIEWISKHFNYSLTSIPSFLNVLPNHPVTLPPLKATLVYGTPMKRKNSRKKAAKNDEKKDVI
;
A
#
# COMPACT_ATOMS: atom_id res chain seq x y z
N MET A 1 37.09 84.92 58.36
CA MET A 1 37.04 86.26 57.74
C MET A 1 37.27 86.11 56.23
N SER A 2 36.33 86.61 55.41
CA SER A 2 36.38 86.94 53.94
C SER A 2 37.13 85.99 52.97
N SER A 3 36.43 85.22 52.12
CA SER A 3 36.17 85.46 50.67
C SER A 3 37.43 85.47 49.76
N ILE A 4 37.55 84.65 48.71
CA ILE A 4 37.09 84.95 47.33
C ILE A 4 37.16 83.67 46.44
N LYS A 5 36.36 83.74 45.38
CA LYS A 5 35.84 82.76 44.42
C LYS A 5 36.69 82.65 43.13
N ILE A 6 36.52 81.53 42.41
CA ILE A 6 36.56 81.32 40.94
C ILE A 6 37.94 81.15 40.24
N SER A 7 38.19 79.96 39.65
CA SER A 7 37.94 79.73 38.20
C SER A 7 38.09 78.24 37.83
N SER A 8 36.96 77.60 37.50
CA SER A 8 36.83 76.21 37.06
C SER A 8 36.34 76.10 35.62
N GLU A 9 36.65 77.08 34.75
CA GLU A 9 36.04 77.17 33.40
C GLU A 9 37.03 77.05 32.23
N ARG A 10 38.33 76.90 32.47
CA ARG A 10 39.32 76.75 31.37
C ARG A 10 39.65 75.32 30.96
N GLU A 11 39.37 74.31 31.78
CA GLU A 11 39.64 72.90 31.42
C GLU A 11 38.47 72.22 30.68
N SER A 12 37.24 72.74 30.78
CA SER A 12 36.07 72.20 30.08
C SER A 12 36.05 72.53 28.57
N PHE A 13 36.65 73.65 28.17
CA PHE A 13 36.60 74.11 26.78
C PHE A 13 37.58 73.35 25.86
N TYR A 14 38.72 72.88 26.39
CA TYR A 14 39.72 72.13 25.61
C TYR A 14 39.31 70.68 25.34
N LEU A 15 38.54 70.04 26.23
CA LEU A 15 38.01 68.69 26.04
C LEU A 15 36.87 68.64 24.99
N CYS A 16 36.08 69.71 24.88
CA CYS A 16 34.94 69.78 23.94
C CYS A 16 35.40 69.94 22.47
N VAL A 17 36.48 70.69 22.22
CA VAL A 17 37.01 70.92 20.86
C VAL A 17 37.73 69.69 20.28
N ILE A 18 38.31 68.83 21.14
CA ILE A 18 38.96 67.59 20.71
C ILE A 18 37.92 66.50 20.40
N GLN A 19 36.81 66.43 21.15
CA GLN A 19 35.73 65.47 20.87
C GLN A 19 34.97 65.78 19.57
N ALA A 20 34.71 67.06 19.26
CA ALA A 20 34.00 67.45 18.03
C ALA A 20 34.78 67.08 16.76
N ASN A 21 36.09 67.35 16.73
CA ASN A 21 36.94 67.02 15.58
C ASN A 21 37.13 65.51 15.36
N LEU A 22 37.06 64.70 16.42
CA LEU A 22 37.18 63.25 16.31
C LEU A 22 35.88 62.61 15.77
N ILE A 23 34.73 63.13 16.18
CA ILE A 23 33.41 62.67 15.70
C ILE A 23 33.22 63.00 14.22
N ASP A 24 33.63 64.18 13.76
CA ASP A 24 33.53 64.54 12.34
C ASP A 24 34.43 63.67 11.46
N ARG A 25 35.66 63.37 11.89
CA ARG A 25 36.56 62.46 11.15
C ARG A 25 36.07 61.01 11.15
N ILE A 26 35.48 60.52 12.23
CA ILE A 26 34.86 59.19 12.28
C ILE A 26 33.62 59.14 11.37
N ASN A 27 32.79 60.17 11.36
CA ASN A 27 31.62 60.24 10.50
C ASN A 27 31.99 60.33 9.01
N GLU A 28 33.07 61.04 8.66
CA GLU A 28 33.61 61.08 7.30
C GLU A 28 34.20 59.72 6.88
N PHE A 29 34.94 59.06 7.77
CA PHE A 29 35.48 57.72 7.55
C PHE A 29 34.37 56.65 7.39
N ILE A 30 33.32 56.69 8.22
CA ILE A 30 32.16 55.81 8.12
C ILE A 30 31.39 56.07 6.82
N ARG A 31 31.21 57.33 6.40
CA ARG A 31 30.58 57.67 5.10
C ARG A 31 31.40 57.12 3.93
N ASN A 32 32.73 57.20 4.00
CA ASN A 32 33.62 56.68 2.96
C ASN A 32 33.61 55.14 2.90
N ILE A 33 33.51 54.46 4.05
CA ILE A 33 33.32 53.00 4.11
C ILE A 33 31.95 52.61 3.56
N HIS A 34 30.89 53.33 3.91
CA HIS A 34 29.54 53.04 3.40
C HIS A 34 29.47 53.19 1.88
N HIS A 35 30.08 54.24 1.32
CA HIS A 35 30.10 54.45 -0.12
C HIS A 35 30.88 53.36 -0.87
N LYS A 36 32.06 52.96 -0.35
CA LYS A 36 32.85 51.86 -0.92
C LYS A 36 32.15 50.50 -0.77
N SER A 37 31.46 50.27 0.33
CA SER A 37 30.71 49.03 0.59
C SER A 37 29.49 48.91 -0.32
N VAL A 38 28.78 50.01 -0.57
CA VAL A 38 27.63 50.05 -1.52
C VAL A 38 28.11 49.83 -2.95
N ILE A 39 29.24 50.41 -3.35
CA ILE A 39 29.84 50.19 -4.67
C ILE A 39 30.30 48.73 -4.82
N LEU A 40 30.92 48.13 -3.79
CA LEU A 40 31.29 46.72 -3.80
C LEU A 40 30.05 45.82 -3.92
N LEU A 41 28.99 46.11 -3.15
CA LEU A 41 27.76 45.33 -3.17
C LEU A 41 27.07 45.42 -4.55
N ALA A 42 27.02 46.61 -5.15
CA ALA A 42 26.50 46.80 -6.50
C ALA A 42 27.35 46.07 -7.55
N PHE A 43 28.67 46.05 -7.40
CA PHE A 43 29.57 45.31 -8.28
C PHE A 43 29.40 43.79 -8.14
N PHE A 44 29.22 43.27 -6.92
CA PHE A 44 28.92 41.85 -6.68
C PHE A 44 27.54 41.46 -7.22
N LEU A 45 26.52 42.30 -7.06
CA LEU A 45 25.20 42.07 -7.65
C LEU A 45 25.25 42.10 -9.18
N TYR A 46 26.02 43.01 -9.77
CA TYR A 46 26.25 43.07 -11.21
C TYR A 46 26.97 41.83 -11.74
N ILE A 47 28.03 41.37 -11.07
CA ILE A 47 28.74 40.13 -11.44
C ILE A 47 27.84 38.92 -11.28
N SER A 48 27.07 38.84 -10.19
CA SER A 48 26.12 37.75 -9.96
C SER A 48 25.04 37.71 -11.06
N LEU A 49 24.47 38.87 -11.40
CA LEU A 49 23.49 38.98 -12.49
C LEU A 49 24.11 38.63 -13.85
N TRP A 50 25.34 39.09 -14.12
CA TRP A 50 26.06 38.79 -15.35
C TRP A 50 26.38 37.29 -15.47
N LEU A 51 26.88 36.66 -14.41
CA LEU A 51 27.12 35.22 -14.35
C LEU A 51 25.81 34.43 -14.54
N THR A 52 24.71 34.88 -13.91
CA THR A 52 23.39 34.27 -14.08
C THR A 52 22.91 34.33 -15.54
N ILE A 53 23.11 35.48 -16.19
CA ILE A 53 22.79 35.67 -17.62
C ILE A 53 23.70 34.80 -18.50
N GLN A 54 24.98 34.65 -18.19
CA GLN A 54 25.89 33.76 -18.92
C GLN A 54 25.51 32.29 -18.75
N THR A 55 25.14 31.85 -17.55
CA THR A 55 24.62 30.48 -17.35
C THR A 55 23.29 30.24 -18.04
N LEU A 56 22.41 31.25 -18.12
CA LEU A 56 21.16 31.19 -18.89
C LEU A 56 21.41 31.14 -20.41
N LYS A 57 22.42 31.86 -20.91
CA LYS A 57 22.86 31.77 -22.31
C LYS A 57 23.49 30.42 -22.63
N GLN A 58 24.34 29.89 -21.75
CA GLN A 58 24.94 28.57 -21.91
C GLN A 58 23.88 27.47 -21.84
N SER A 59 22.86 27.57 -20.99
CA SER A 59 21.76 26.59 -20.95
C SER A 59 20.85 26.67 -22.18
N THR A 60 20.65 27.85 -22.76
CA THR A 60 19.88 28.01 -24.01
C THR A 60 20.67 27.58 -25.25
N GLU A 61 21.99 27.78 -25.29
CA GLU A 61 22.84 27.32 -26.39
C GLU A 61 23.16 25.82 -26.31
N GLN A 62 23.38 25.25 -25.12
CA GLN A 62 23.57 23.80 -24.95
C GLN A 62 22.29 22.99 -25.21
N ASN A 63 21.11 23.55 -24.96
CA ASN A 63 19.83 22.90 -25.32
C ASN A 63 19.53 22.89 -26.83
N SER A 64 20.25 23.67 -27.63
CA SER A 64 20.01 23.72 -29.09
C SER A 64 20.76 22.67 -29.89
N ASN A 65 21.89 22.15 -29.36
CA ASN A 65 22.87 21.41 -30.17
C ASN A 65 23.42 20.10 -29.56
N GLN A 66 22.88 19.60 -28.44
CA GLN A 66 23.22 18.25 -27.96
C GLN A 66 21.98 17.34 -27.99
N LEU A 67 22.07 16.33 -28.84
CA LEU A 67 21.17 15.18 -29.00
C LEU A 67 19.74 15.52 -29.48
N ARG A 68 19.57 15.62 -30.81
CA ARG A 68 18.34 15.12 -31.43
C ARG A 68 18.58 13.64 -31.78
N PRO A 69 18.15 12.67 -30.96
CA PRO A 69 17.95 11.33 -31.48
C PRO A 69 17.03 11.46 -32.69
N SER A 70 17.28 10.68 -33.74
CA SER A 70 16.45 10.70 -34.96
C SER A 70 14.97 10.67 -34.56
N LEU A 71 14.27 11.80 -34.79
CA LEU A 71 12.87 12.09 -34.40
C LEU A 71 11.83 11.20 -35.13
N ASN A 72 12.23 10.00 -35.56
CA ASN A 72 11.50 9.13 -36.48
C ASN A 72 10.67 8.04 -35.80
N SER A 73 10.51 8.04 -34.48
CA SER A 73 9.51 7.17 -33.85
C SER A 73 8.18 7.91 -33.74
N SER A 74 7.10 7.27 -34.19
CA SER A 74 5.75 7.85 -34.19
C SER A 74 5.29 8.25 -32.77
N PHE A 75 5.79 7.58 -31.73
CA PHE A 75 5.55 7.99 -30.33
C PHE A 75 6.24 9.30 -29.96
N TYR A 76 7.51 9.51 -30.33
CA TYR A 76 8.20 10.78 -30.04
C TYR A 76 7.46 11.97 -30.65
N PHE A 77 6.87 11.81 -31.83
CA PHE A 77 6.09 12.89 -32.46
C PHE A 77 4.85 13.26 -31.63
N ILE A 78 4.05 12.27 -31.20
CA ILE A 78 2.89 12.50 -30.33
C ILE A 78 3.34 13.11 -28.99
N LEU A 79 4.33 12.52 -28.33
CA LEU A 79 4.81 12.93 -27.02
C LEU A 79 5.37 14.34 -27.02
N ASN A 80 6.17 14.72 -28.02
CA ASN A 80 6.68 16.08 -28.15
C ASN A 80 5.54 17.11 -28.29
N HIS A 81 4.49 16.80 -29.05
CA HIS A 81 3.34 17.68 -29.19
C HIS A 81 2.59 17.88 -27.85
N LEU A 82 2.38 16.78 -27.11
CA LEU A 82 1.76 16.81 -25.78
C LEU A 82 2.62 17.59 -24.77
N PHE A 83 3.93 17.38 -24.79
CA PHE A 83 4.88 18.07 -23.92
C PHE A 83 4.93 19.58 -24.20
N GLN A 84 4.98 19.99 -25.46
CA GLN A 84 4.96 21.41 -25.86
C GLN A 84 3.68 22.13 -25.43
N SER A 85 2.59 21.38 -25.28
CA SER A 85 1.31 21.88 -24.80
C SER A 85 1.19 21.86 -23.27
N ASN A 86 2.29 21.55 -22.57
CA ASN A 86 2.44 21.58 -21.11
C ASN A 86 1.48 20.64 -20.38
N PHE A 87 1.12 19.51 -20.99
CA PHE A 87 0.31 18.48 -20.34
C PHE A 87 1.20 17.51 -19.56
N LYS A 88 0.90 17.34 -18.26
CA LYS A 88 1.52 16.30 -17.44
C LYS A 88 0.84 14.96 -17.72
N ILE A 89 1.49 14.13 -18.52
CA ILE A 89 1.12 12.71 -18.73
C ILE A 89 2.12 11.80 -18.02
N ILE A 90 1.62 10.70 -17.44
CA ILE A 90 2.44 9.78 -16.64
C ILE A 90 2.42 8.40 -17.31
N LEU A 91 3.57 7.84 -17.67
CA LEU A 91 3.68 6.48 -18.18
C LEU A 91 3.22 5.49 -17.10
N ILE A 92 2.18 4.73 -17.40
CA ILE A 92 1.64 3.73 -16.46
C ILE A 92 1.58 2.33 -17.06
N ASP A 93 1.95 2.15 -18.34
CA ASP A 93 1.97 0.86 -19.00
C ASP A 93 2.96 -0.10 -18.31
N PRO A 94 2.50 -1.18 -17.65
CA PRO A 94 3.37 -2.04 -16.84
C PRO A 94 4.52 -2.65 -17.64
N PHE A 95 4.23 -3.10 -18.87
CA PHE A 95 5.25 -3.68 -19.75
C PHE A 95 6.32 -2.64 -20.13
N VAL A 96 5.92 -1.41 -20.46
CA VAL A 96 6.88 -0.38 -20.85
C VAL A 96 7.69 0.11 -19.65
N LEU A 97 7.09 0.15 -18.47
CA LEU A 97 7.80 0.44 -17.22
C LEU A 97 8.86 -0.64 -16.92
N ASP A 98 8.53 -1.92 -17.05
CA ASP A 98 9.49 -3.01 -16.94
C ASP A 98 10.63 -2.88 -17.95
N PHE A 99 10.27 -2.68 -19.23
CA PHE A 99 11.20 -2.54 -20.34
C PHE A 99 12.23 -1.43 -20.10
N LEU A 100 11.77 -0.25 -19.68
CA LEU A 100 12.62 0.93 -19.48
C LEU A 100 13.44 0.86 -18.18
N PHE A 101 12.82 0.47 -17.06
CA PHE A 101 13.41 0.71 -15.74
C PHE A 101 13.92 -0.55 -15.07
N ILE A 102 13.37 -1.72 -15.39
CA ILE A 102 13.86 -2.99 -14.86
C ILE A 102 14.91 -3.58 -15.82
N TYR A 103 14.58 -3.66 -17.12
CA TYR A 103 15.49 -4.19 -18.14
C TYR A 103 16.46 -3.14 -18.70
N GLN A 104 16.29 -1.86 -18.35
CA GLN A 104 17.18 -0.76 -18.75
C GLN A 104 17.33 -0.63 -20.27
N LEU A 105 16.27 -0.92 -21.02
CA LEU A 105 16.25 -0.79 -22.47
C LEU A 105 15.78 0.61 -22.87
N PRO A 106 16.35 1.21 -23.91
CA PRO A 106 16.02 2.59 -24.28
C PRO A 106 14.69 2.68 -25.04
N PHE A 107 13.96 3.79 -24.84
CA PHE A 107 12.60 3.96 -25.36
C PHE A 107 12.50 3.93 -26.89
N ASP A 108 13.55 4.31 -27.62
CA ASP A 108 13.62 4.24 -29.07
C ASP A 108 13.63 2.81 -29.63
N LYS A 109 13.92 1.81 -28.78
CA LYS A 109 13.87 0.38 -29.12
C LYS A 109 12.54 -0.27 -28.80
N LEU A 110 11.56 0.49 -28.29
CA LEU A 110 10.24 -0.04 -27.96
C LEU A 110 9.46 -0.38 -29.24
N ASP A 111 9.37 -1.66 -29.56
CA ASP A 111 8.49 -2.16 -30.62
C ASP A 111 7.13 -2.59 -30.06
N LYS A 112 6.33 -1.60 -29.65
CA LYS A 112 4.94 -1.79 -29.21
C LYS A 112 4.00 -0.98 -30.09
N GLN A 113 2.81 -1.48 -30.39
CA GLN A 113 1.81 -0.72 -31.15
C GLN A 113 1.11 0.34 -30.27
N LEU A 114 0.80 -0.01 -29.02
CA LEU A 114 0.07 0.84 -28.09
C LEU A 114 0.84 1.06 -26.79
N VAL A 115 0.92 2.30 -26.30
CA VAL A 115 1.49 2.63 -24.99
C VAL A 115 0.48 3.42 -24.16
N THR A 116 0.29 2.99 -22.91
CA THR A 116 -0.65 3.61 -21.96
C THR A 116 0.04 4.63 -21.04
N PHE A 117 -0.49 5.85 -21.05
CA PHE A 117 -0.18 6.90 -20.09
C PHE A 117 -1.45 7.27 -19.29
N ALA A 118 -1.27 7.87 -18.11
CA ALA A 118 -2.32 8.48 -17.31
C ALA A 118 -2.35 9.99 -17.52
N ILE A 119 -3.54 10.56 -17.43
CA ILE A 119 -3.77 12.01 -17.36
C ILE A 119 -4.85 12.32 -16.32
N VAL A 120 -4.69 13.42 -15.58
CA VAL A 120 -5.72 13.87 -14.64
C VAL A 120 -6.92 14.47 -15.38
N ASN A 121 -8.13 14.13 -14.93
CA ASN A 121 -9.39 14.50 -15.59
C ASN A 121 -9.53 16.02 -15.85
N GLU A 122 -9.01 16.86 -14.94
CA GLU A 122 -9.07 18.31 -15.04
C GLU A 122 -8.36 18.86 -16.28
N SER A 123 -7.42 18.11 -16.86
CA SER A 123 -6.65 18.51 -18.05
C SER A 123 -7.29 18.06 -19.38
N VAL A 124 -8.28 17.17 -19.34
CA VAL A 124 -8.80 16.47 -20.53
C VAL A 124 -9.46 17.41 -21.54
N GLN A 125 -10.27 18.36 -21.09
CA GLN A 125 -11.00 19.26 -21.99
C GLN A 125 -10.06 20.18 -22.78
N LEU A 126 -9.02 20.69 -22.12
CA LEU A 126 -8.00 21.52 -22.77
C LEU A 126 -7.15 20.69 -23.75
N LEU A 127 -6.82 19.46 -23.35
CA LEU A 127 -6.09 18.53 -24.21
C LEU A 127 -6.86 18.21 -25.49
N LEU A 128 -8.14 17.85 -25.39
CA LEU A 128 -8.93 17.47 -26.56
C LEU A 128 -9.04 18.61 -27.58
N ARG A 129 -9.19 19.87 -27.12
CA ARG A 129 -9.18 21.04 -28.02
C ARG A 129 -7.86 21.16 -28.78
N THR A 130 -6.75 20.91 -28.10
CA THR A 130 -5.40 20.96 -28.69
C THR A 130 -5.21 19.84 -29.72
N LEU A 131 -5.64 18.62 -29.40
CA LEU A 131 -5.54 17.47 -30.29
C LEU A 131 -6.43 17.60 -31.53
N GLN A 132 -7.65 18.11 -31.37
CA GLN A 132 -8.59 18.36 -32.48
C GLN A 132 -8.07 19.40 -33.48
N GLN A 133 -7.17 20.29 -33.06
CA GLN A 133 -6.52 21.26 -33.95
C GLN A 133 -5.34 20.67 -34.72
N THR A 134 -4.95 19.42 -34.46
CA THR A 134 -3.80 18.75 -35.09
C THR A 134 -4.28 17.72 -36.10
N PRO A 135 -4.38 18.06 -37.40
CA PRO A 135 -5.03 17.21 -38.42
C PRO A 135 -4.29 15.89 -38.70
N LEU A 136 -3.05 15.75 -38.24
CA LEU A 136 -2.26 14.52 -38.39
C LEU A 136 -2.67 13.41 -37.42
N PHE A 137 -3.39 13.73 -36.35
CA PHE A 137 -3.81 12.77 -35.34
C PHE A 137 -5.24 12.29 -35.58
N SER A 138 -5.44 10.98 -35.53
CA SER A 138 -6.78 10.41 -35.34
C SER A 138 -7.03 10.25 -33.84
N VAL A 139 -8.09 10.87 -33.34
CA VAL A 139 -8.42 10.91 -31.92
C VAL A 139 -9.77 10.23 -31.68
N GLN A 140 -9.79 9.25 -30.79
CA GLN A 140 -11.00 8.56 -30.32
C GLN A 140 -11.10 8.66 -28.81
N THR A 141 -12.33 8.69 -28.27
CA THR A 141 -12.56 8.81 -26.83
C THR A 141 -13.59 7.81 -26.34
N SER A 142 -13.27 7.09 -25.26
CA SER A 142 -14.27 6.31 -24.52
C SER A 142 -14.94 7.23 -23.52
N ILE A 143 -16.27 7.15 -23.44
CA ILE A 143 -17.07 7.97 -22.54
C ILE A 143 -18.04 7.11 -21.73
N THR A 144 -18.33 7.55 -20.51
CA THR A 144 -19.36 6.97 -19.65
C THR A 144 -20.37 8.04 -19.27
N THR A 145 -21.65 7.68 -19.29
CA THR A 145 -22.73 8.53 -18.80
C THR A 145 -22.93 8.27 -17.32
N GLN A 146 -22.73 9.29 -16.48
CA GLN A 146 -23.02 9.22 -15.05
C GLN A 146 -24.52 9.39 -14.77
N ASP A 147 -25.00 8.99 -13.59
CA ASP A 147 -26.42 9.02 -13.20
C ASP A 147 -27.12 10.38 -13.42
N ASN A 148 -26.36 11.48 -13.35
CA ASN A 148 -26.86 12.84 -13.61
C ASN A 148 -26.81 13.25 -15.09
N HIS A 149 -26.74 12.29 -16.03
CA HIS A 149 -26.56 12.53 -17.47
C HIS A 149 -25.28 13.30 -17.82
N ARG A 150 -24.32 13.36 -16.90
CA ARG A 150 -23.03 13.99 -17.13
C ARG A 150 -22.12 13.01 -17.87
N ILE A 151 -21.62 13.43 -19.02
CA ILE A 151 -20.65 12.65 -19.80
C ILE A 151 -19.26 12.83 -19.18
N SER A 152 -18.62 11.71 -18.87
CA SER A 152 -17.22 11.61 -18.48
C SER A 152 -16.41 11.07 -19.66
N ILE A 153 -15.23 11.63 -19.90
CA ILE A 153 -14.25 11.05 -20.84
C ILE A 153 -13.28 10.24 -20.00
N ASP A 154 -13.17 8.95 -20.30
CA ASP A 154 -12.42 8.02 -19.46
C ASP A 154 -11.15 7.50 -20.14
N HIS A 155 -11.16 7.44 -21.47
CA HIS A 155 -9.99 7.07 -22.27
C HIS A 155 -9.87 7.95 -23.51
N ILE A 156 -8.65 8.29 -23.91
CA ILE A 156 -8.35 9.01 -25.15
C ILE A 156 -7.31 8.20 -25.91
N PHE A 157 -7.54 7.96 -27.20
CA PHE A 157 -6.64 7.24 -28.07
C PHE A 157 -6.17 8.16 -29.18
N ILE A 158 -4.85 8.36 -29.28
CA ILE A 158 -4.22 9.22 -30.27
C ILE A 158 -3.43 8.32 -31.21
N THR A 159 -3.85 8.25 -32.46
CA THR A 159 -3.22 7.40 -33.47
C THR A 159 -2.41 8.25 -34.45
N TYR A 160 -1.16 7.84 -34.68
CA TYR A 160 -0.27 8.41 -35.70
C TYR A 160 0.61 7.30 -36.30
N GLN A 161 0.60 7.17 -37.63
CA GLN A 161 1.40 6.16 -38.36
C GLN A 161 1.29 4.74 -37.77
N HIS A 162 0.08 4.28 -37.47
CA HIS A 162 -0.24 2.96 -36.88
C HIS A 162 0.24 2.73 -35.43
N LYS A 163 0.85 3.71 -34.77
CA LYS A 163 1.11 3.69 -33.32
C LYS A 163 0.00 4.42 -32.58
N ILE A 164 -0.35 3.90 -31.41
CA ILE A 164 -1.46 4.39 -30.59
C ILE A 164 -0.93 4.82 -29.22
N LEU A 165 -1.06 6.10 -28.90
CA LEU A 165 -0.87 6.59 -27.55
C LEU A 165 -2.23 6.58 -26.85
N HIS A 166 -2.37 5.74 -25.82
CA HIS A 166 -3.56 5.62 -25.00
C HIS A 166 -3.39 6.45 -23.73
N LEU A 167 -4.33 7.35 -23.46
CA LEU A 167 -4.44 8.10 -22.22
C LEU A 167 -5.61 7.58 -21.39
N ALA A 168 -5.30 6.92 -20.29
CA ALA A 168 -6.27 6.55 -19.26
C ALA A 168 -6.51 7.76 -18.33
N VAL A 169 -7.77 8.14 -18.13
CA VAL A 169 -8.13 9.31 -17.35
C VAL A 169 -8.23 8.93 -15.86
N LEU A 170 -7.52 9.68 -15.02
CA LEU A 170 -7.56 9.55 -13.57
C LEU A 170 -8.72 10.37 -13.02
N HIS A 171 -9.80 9.70 -12.62
CA HIS A 171 -10.95 10.32 -11.96
C HIS A 171 -10.72 10.32 -10.45
N LYS A 172 -10.62 11.51 -9.86
CA LYS A 172 -10.44 11.63 -8.41
C LYS A 172 -11.59 10.94 -7.67
N TYR A 173 -11.25 10.02 -6.79
CA TYR A 173 -12.17 9.23 -5.98
C TYR A 173 -11.66 9.18 -4.54
N TYR A 174 -12.20 10.09 -3.71
CA TYR A 174 -11.74 10.33 -2.34
C TYR A 174 -10.22 10.55 -2.25
N SER A 175 -9.48 9.61 -1.64
CA SER A 175 -8.03 9.69 -1.44
C SER A 175 -7.20 9.02 -2.54
N PHE A 176 -7.84 8.47 -3.56
CA PHE A 176 -7.20 7.79 -4.69
C PHE A 176 -7.88 8.17 -6.02
N TYR A 177 -7.53 7.50 -7.11
CA TYR A 177 -8.13 7.70 -8.42
C TYR A 177 -8.78 6.42 -8.93
N LEU A 178 -9.88 6.55 -9.65
CA LEU A 178 -10.45 5.49 -10.47
C LEU A 178 -10.10 5.72 -11.94
N ILE A 179 -9.79 4.63 -12.63
CA ILE A 179 -9.70 4.55 -14.09
C ILE A 179 -10.81 3.61 -14.53
N GLN A 180 -11.75 4.10 -15.34
CA GLN A 180 -12.88 3.29 -15.81
C GLN A 180 -12.42 2.17 -16.75
N SER A 181 -13.31 1.22 -17.01
CA SER A 181 -13.14 0.30 -18.13
C SER A 181 -13.35 1.03 -19.46
N ASN A 182 -12.59 0.64 -20.47
CA ASN A 182 -12.78 1.11 -21.84
C ASN A 182 -14.01 0.43 -22.47
N HIS A 183 -14.84 1.22 -23.15
CA HIS A 183 -16.04 0.74 -23.84
C HIS A 183 -15.94 0.85 -25.37
N LEU A 184 -14.85 1.43 -25.89
CA LEU A 184 -14.58 1.43 -27.32
C LEU A 184 -14.06 0.07 -27.80
N ARG A 185 -14.50 -0.35 -28.98
CA ARG A 185 -13.95 -1.50 -29.70
C ARG A 185 -13.06 -1.01 -30.83
N PHE A 186 -11.85 -1.56 -30.94
CA PHE A 186 -10.97 -1.28 -32.06
C PHE A 186 -11.22 -2.27 -33.20
N PRO A 187 -11.05 -1.88 -34.48
CA PRO A 187 -11.26 -2.77 -35.62
C PRO A 187 -10.37 -4.04 -35.67
N ASP A 188 -9.37 -4.17 -34.79
CA ASP A 188 -8.47 -5.32 -34.66
C ASP A 188 -8.24 -5.70 -33.17
N ASP A 189 -9.31 -5.61 -32.36
CA ASP A 189 -9.30 -5.67 -30.88
C ASP A 189 -8.54 -6.88 -30.29
N ASP A 190 -8.56 -8.02 -30.98
CA ASP A 190 -8.05 -9.30 -30.46
C ASP A 190 -6.54 -9.28 -30.11
N ASN A 191 -5.75 -8.33 -30.64
CA ASN A 191 -4.31 -8.22 -30.38
C ASN A 191 -3.90 -7.02 -29.50
N ILE A 192 -4.82 -6.12 -29.13
CA ILE A 192 -4.49 -4.90 -28.39
C ILE A 192 -4.82 -5.07 -26.90
N HIS A 193 -3.80 -5.37 -26.10
CA HIS A 193 -3.95 -5.42 -24.64
C HIS A 193 -3.92 -4.01 -24.01
N LEU A 194 -5.01 -3.64 -23.33
CA LEU A 194 -5.14 -2.37 -22.60
C LEU A 194 -4.90 -2.59 -21.09
N PRO A 195 -3.69 -2.33 -20.56
CA PRO A 195 -3.39 -2.60 -19.15
C PRO A 195 -4.24 -1.76 -18.18
N PHE A 196 -4.76 -0.62 -18.62
CA PHE A 196 -5.63 0.29 -17.85
C PHE A 196 -6.87 0.67 -18.66
N GLY A 197 -7.73 -0.32 -18.88
CA GLY A 197 -8.98 -0.19 -19.64
C GLY A 197 -9.71 -1.53 -19.80
N ASP A 198 -9.01 -2.63 -19.54
CA ASP A 198 -9.58 -3.97 -19.39
C ASP A 198 -10.62 -4.06 -18.27
N LYS A 199 -10.40 -3.33 -17.17
CA LYS A 199 -11.22 -3.37 -15.96
C LYS A 199 -11.25 -2.00 -15.29
N LEU A 200 -12.26 -1.78 -14.44
CA LEU A 200 -12.26 -0.67 -13.48
C LEU A 200 -11.08 -0.86 -12.51
N ARG A 201 -10.24 0.16 -12.36
CA ARG A 201 -9.03 0.09 -11.53
C ARG A 201 -8.93 1.28 -10.58
N ALA A 202 -8.42 1.02 -9.38
CA ALA A 202 -8.08 2.03 -8.39
C ALA A 202 -6.56 2.20 -8.29
N VAL A 203 -6.11 3.44 -8.39
CA VAL A 203 -4.70 3.83 -8.38
C VAL A 203 -4.49 4.92 -7.33
N ASP A 204 -3.48 4.75 -6.48
CA ASP A 204 -3.10 5.79 -5.52
C ASP A 204 -2.52 7.02 -6.24
N HIS A 205 -2.29 8.09 -5.48
CA HIS A 205 -1.57 9.23 -6.02
C HIS A 205 -0.16 8.82 -6.50
N ILE A 206 0.15 9.11 -7.77
CA ILE A 206 1.43 8.75 -8.39
C ILE A 206 2.42 9.90 -8.20
N GLU A 207 3.37 9.72 -7.27
CA GLU A 207 4.59 10.53 -7.27
C GLU A 207 5.39 10.21 -8.52
N SER A 208 5.75 11.24 -9.29
CA SER A 208 6.27 11.05 -10.65
C SER A 208 7.51 11.89 -10.93
N GLU A 209 8.42 11.36 -11.75
CA GLU A 209 9.64 12.02 -12.21
C GLU A 209 9.64 12.20 -13.73
N PRO A 210 10.30 13.24 -14.28
CA PRO A 210 10.36 13.46 -15.72
C PRO A 210 11.33 12.47 -16.41
N TYR A 211 10.92 11.92 -17.55
CA TYR A 211 11.77 11.15 -18.46
C TYR A 211 12.12 12.02 -19.66
N GLU A 212 13.40 12.40 -19.80
CA GLU A 212 13.94 13.15 -20.95
C GLU A 212 13.13 14.40 -21.37
N TYR A 213 12.37 14.99 -20.44
CA TYR A 213 11.42 16.08 -20.72
C TYR A 213 10.36 15.74 -21.80
N LEU A 214 9.93 14.47 -21.88
CA LEU A 214 8.88 14.02 -22.80
C LEU A 214 7.59 13.65 -22.08
N PHE A 215 7.74 12.95 -20.95
CA PHE A 215 6.63 12.49 -20.11
C PHE A 215 7.13 12.30 -18.67
N TYR A 216 6.22 11.90 -17.79
CA TYR A 216 6.56 11.53 -16.42
C TYR A 216 6.41 10.02 -16.21
N TYR A 217 7.06 9.44 -15.21
CA TYR A 217 6.89 8.06 -14.81
C TYR A 217 6.85 7.95 -13.27
N PRO A 218 6.31 6.87 -12.69
CA PRO A 218 6.27 6.68 -11.23
C PRO A 218 7.68 6.68 -10.63
N ARG A 219 7.92 7.51 -9.60
CA ARG A 219 9.21 7.61 -8.91
C ARG A 219 9.72 6.25 -8.40
N ASN A 220 8.82 5.41 -7.91
CA ASN A 220 9.12 4.04 -7.49
C ASN A 220 8.40 3.05 -8.40
N VAL A 221 9.04 2.71 -9.53
CA VAL A 221 8.49 1.82 -10.55
C VAL A 221 8.15 0.43 -9.99
N PRO A 222 9.04 -0.28 -9.26
CA PRO A 222 8.71 -1.59 -8.69
C PRO A 222 7.49 -1.56 -7.77
N HIS A 223 7.34 -0.51 -6.94
CA HIS A 223 6.17 -0.38 -6.08
C HIS A 223 4.89 -0.06 -6.86
N PHE A 224 4.96 0.76 -7.91
CA PHE A 224 3.81 1.02 -8.78
C PHE A 224 3.32 -0.26 -9.46
N LEU A 225 4.24 -1.07 -9.99
CA LEU A 225 3.93 -2.35 -10.63
C LEU A 225 3.34 -3.36 -9.63
N TRP A 226 3.87 -3.41 -8.41
CA TRP A 226 3.28 -4.21 -7.35
C TRP A 226 1.84 -3.78 -7.01
N LEU A 227 1.58 -2.47 -6.91
CA LEU A 227 0.21 -1.94 -6.70
C LEU A 227 -0.72 -2.17 -7.90
N TYR A 228 -0.17 -2.33 -9.11
CA TYR A 228 -0.96 -2.63 -10.30
C TYR A 228 -1.61 -4.01 -10.21
N GLU A 229 -0.93 -5.00 -9.63
CA GLU A 229 -1.43 -6.38 -9.49
C GLU A 229 -2.77 -6.45 -8.74
N THR A 230 -2.95 -5.58 -7.74
CA THR A 230 -4.17 -5.50 -6.91
C THR A 230 -5.10 -4.35 -7.29
N SER A 231 -4.85 -3.65 -8.39
CA SER A 231 -5.55 -2.41 -8.73
C SER A 231 -6.99 -2.60 -9.24
N GLU A 232 -7.38 -3.80 -9.68
CA GLU A 232 -8.76 -4.09 -10.12
C GLU A 232 -9.74 -3.74 -9.01
N PHE A 233 -10.68 -2.83 -9.25
CA PHE A 233 -11.53 -2.27 -8.22
C PHE A 233 -12.91 -2.94 -8.20
N LEU A 234 -13.35 -3.31 -6.99
CA LEU A 234 -14.66 -3.88 -6.74
C LEU A 234 -15.51 -2.93 -5.90
N HIS A 235 -16.77 -2.80 -6.30
CA HIS A 235 -17.79 -2.19 -5.46
C HIS A 235 -18.28 -3.20 -4.41
N CYS A 236 -18.65 -2.68 -3.24
CA CYS A 236 -19.46 -3.42 -2.27
C CYS A 236 -20.86 -3.74 -2.85
N ASN A 237 -21.60 -4.63 -2.20
CA ASN A 237 -22.98 -4.91 -2.59
C ASN A 237 -23.92 -3.83 -2.03
N ARG A 238 -24.13 -2.75 -2.80
CA ARG A 238 -24.96 -1.61 -2.39
C ARG A 238 -26.40 -2.01 -2.08
N GLN A 239 -26.99 -2.87 -2.91
CA GLN A 239 -28.36 -3.35 -2.70
C GLN A 239 -28.51 -4.05 -1.34
N LEU A 240 -27.54 -4.89 -0.97
CA LEU A 240 -27.57 -5.57 0.32
C LEU A 240 -27.31 -4.60 1.49
N ALA A 241 -26.45 -3.61 1.29
CA ALA A 241 -26.22 -2.56 2.29
C ALA A 241 -27.48 -1.74 2.57
N ASP A 242 -28.21 -1.35 1.52
CA ASP A 242 -29.48 -0.64 1.64
C ASP A 242 -30.53 -1.49 2.38
N GLN A 243 -30.54 -2.81 2.18
CA GLN A 243 -31.40 -3.72 2.96
C GLN A 243 -31.00 -3.76 4.44
N MET A 244 -29.69 -3.83 4.76
CA MET A 244 -29.24 -3.83 6.17
C MET A 244 -29.62 -2.52 6.89
N GLU A 245 -29.50 -1.38 6.21
CA GLU A 245 -29.84 -0.07 6.76
C GLU A 245 -31.36 0.12 6.93
N ASN A 246 -32.15 -0.21 5.90
CA ASN A 246 -33.58 0.07 5.89
C ASN A 246 -34.41 -0.97 6.68
N ASP A 247 -34.08 -2.26 6.55
CA ASP A 247 -34.91 -3.33 7.11
C ASP A 247 -34.48 -3.69 8.54
N LEU A 248 -33.19 -3.52 8.87
CA LEU A 248 -32.62 -3.94 10.15
C LEU A 248 -32.05 -2.78 10.99
N HIS A 249 -32.13 -1.54 10.49
CA HIS A 249 -31.63 -0.33 11.17
C HIS A 249 -30.14 -0.40 11.56
N LEU A 250 -29.33 -1.10 10.76
CA LEU A 250 -27.90 -1.28 10.99
C LEU A 250 -27.08 -0.16 10.34
N TYR A 251 -27.28 1.07 10.81
CA TYR A 251 -26.61 2.26 10.29
C TYR A 251 -25.13 2.35 10.71
N GLN A 252 -24.31 2.91 9.81
CA GLN A 252 -22.91 3.24 10.12
C GLN A 252 -22.82 4.41 11.10
N ASN A 253 -21.93 4.32 12.10
CA ASN A 253 -21.70 5.39 13.07
C ASN A 253 -20.38 6.12 12.77
N ALA A 254 -20.45 7.36 12.29
CA ALA A 254 -19.28 8.17 11.92
C ALA A 254 -18.19 8.28 13.01
N SER A 255 -18.57 8.31 14.29
CA SER A 255 -17.61 8.35 15.40
C SER A 255 -16.86 7.02 15.54
N GLN A 256 -17.58 5.90 15.47
CA GLN A 256 -16.99 4.55 15.49
C GLN A 256 -16.10 4.30 14.28
N LEU A 257 -16.50 4.83 13.12
CA LEU A 257 -15.72 4.73 11.88
C LEU A 257 -14.38 5.44 12.00
N ASN A 258 -14.34 6.67 12.54
CA ASN A 258 -13.07 7.37 12.72
C ASN A 258 -12.11 6.63 13.67
N ILE A 259 -12.63 6.00 14.73
CA ILE A 259 -11.83 5.21 15.68
C ILE A 259 -11.26 3.95 15.01
N THR A 260 -11.93 3.42 13.98
CA THR A 260 -11.59 2.14 13.36
C THR A 260 -10.78 2.30 12.07
N VAL A 261 -11.22 3.17 11.16
CA VAL A 261 -10.67 3.32 9.81
C VAL A 261 -9.28 3.94 9.82
N VAL A 262 -9.00 4.89 10.72
CA VAL A 262 -7.66 5.50 10.83
C VAL A 262 -6.59 4.45 11.16
N PRO A 263 -6.76 3.60 12.20
CA PRO A 263 -5.91 2.44 12.44
C PRO A 263 -5.79 1.49 11.26
N MET A 264 -6.90 1.14 10.60
CA MET A 264 -6.90 0.26 9.42
C MET A 264 -6.07 0.84 8.28
N LYS A 265 -6.20 2.15 8.01
CA LYS A 265 -5.40 2.85 7.01
C LYS A 265 -3.91 2.79 7.34
N ASN A 266 -3.54 2.90 8.62
CA ASN A 266 -2.14 2.78 9.03
C ASN A 266 -1.58 1.39 8.72
N ILE A 267 -2.36 0.33 8.93
CA ILE A 267 -1.99 -1.05 8.56
C ILE A 267 -1.82 -1.17 7.05
N ALA A 268 -2.83 -0.75 6.27
CA ALA A 268 -2.80 -0.79 4.81
C ALA A 268 -1.58 -0.04 4.24
N PHE A 269 -1.30 1.16 4.74
CA PHE A 269 -0.13 1.95 4.36
C PHE A 269 1.19 1.22 4.67
N ALA A 270 1.31 0.66 5.87
CA ALA A 270 2.51 -0.07 6.28
C ALA A 270 2.76 -1.30 5.40
N LEU A 271 1.72 -2.12 5.17
CA LEU A 271 1.83 -3.32 4.37
C LEU A 271 2.10 -3.00 2.89
N ASN A 272 1.47 -1.96 2.32
CA ASN A 272 1.78 -1.49 0.98
C ASN A 272 3.23 -1.04 0.85
N LYS A 273 3.73 -0.25 1.81
CA LYS A 273 5.13 0.21 1.82
C LYS A 273 6.12 -0.94 1.89
N LEU A 274 5.75 -2.01 2.61
CA LEU A 274 6.53 -3.24 2.72
C LEU A 274 6.28 -4.22 1.56
N GLN A 275 5.44 -3.86 0.59
CA GLN A 275 5.02 -4.69 -0.54
C GLN A 275 4.51 -6.07 -0.09
N LYS A 276 3.63 -6.07 0.92
CA LYS A 276 3.02 -7.27 1.49
C LYS A 276 1.57 -7.36 1.10
N HIS A 277 1.19 -8.47 0.47
CA HIS A 277 -0.18 -8.73 0.10
C HIS A 277 -1.01 -8.98 1.35
N TYR A 278 -2.10 -8.24 1.43
CA TYR A 278 -3.10 -8.40 2.48
C TYR A 278 -4.49 -8.31 1.88
N TRP A 279 -5.49 -8.72 2.65
CA TRP A 279 -6.89 -8.47 2.33
C TRP A 279 -7.69 -8.19 3.59
N LEU A 280 -8.78 -7.45 3.48
CA LEU A 280 -9.80 -7.43 4.53
C LEU A 280 -10.30 -8.87 4.72
N ALA A 281 -10.34 -9.34 5.96
CA ALA A 281 -10.73 -10.72 6.29
C ALA A 281 -11.95 -10.74 7.22
N GLY A 282 -12.53 -11.94 7.41
CA GLY A 282 -13.56 -12.19 8.41
C GLY A 282 -14.70 -11.16 8.43
N GLY A 283 -15.00 -10.65 9.62
CA GLY A 283 -16.08 -9.70 9.84
C GLY A 283 -15.85 -8.36 9.13
N THR A 284 -14.60 -8.02 8.85
CA THR A 284 -14.21 -6.78 8.16
C THR A 284 -14.53 -6.86 6.67
N LEU A 285 -14.17 -7.97 6.00
CA LEU A 285 -14.57 -8.21 4.62
C LEU A 285 -16.09 -8.29 4.48
N LEU A 286 -16.74 -8.99 5.40
CA LEU A 286 -18.19 -9.10 5.42
C LEU A 286 -18.84 -7.73 5.61
N GLY A 287 -18.33 -6.90 6.52
CA GLY A 287 -18.74 -5.52 6.69
C GLY A 287 -18.68 -4.74 5.38
N TRP A 288 -17.52 -4.77 4.72
CA TRP A 288 -17.33 -4.05 3.45
C TRP A 288 -18.32 -4.54 2.40
N TYR A 289 -18.40 -5.86 2.17
CA TYR A 289 -19.20 -6.39 1.08
C TYR A 289 -20.70 -6.25 1.32
N ARG A 290 -21.18 -6.49 2.55
CA ARG A 290 -22.60 -6.51 2.92
C ARG A 290 -23.16 -5.15 3.34
N HIS A 291 -22.37 -4.31 4.00
CA HIS A 291 -22.82 -3.02 4.54
C HIS A 291 -22.22 -1.82 3.79
N CYS A 292 -21.37 -2.03 2.78
CA CYS A 292 -20.56 -0.96 2.20
C CYS A 292 -19.80 -0.14 3.27
N GLY A 293 -19.39 -0.81 4.35
CA GLY A 293 -18.92 -0.20 5.57
C GLY A 293 -18.35 -1.22 6.55
N LEU A 294 -18.53 -1.00 7.86
CA LEU A 294 -18.21 -2.01 8.87
C LEU A 294 -19.50 -2.62 9.41
N ILE A 295 -19.42 -3.78 10.04
CA ILE A 295 -20.56 -4.30 10.81
C ILE A 295 -20.72 -3.36 12.03
N PRO A 296 -21.88 -2.70 12.24
CA PRO A 296 -21.97 -1.59 13.21
C PRO A 296 -21.63 -1.93 14.66
N TYR A 297 -21.75 -3.20 15.04
CA TYR A 297 -21.46 -3.72 16.38
C TYR A 297 -20.14 -4.50 16.48
N THR A 298 -19.29 -4.45 15.45
CA THR A 298 -17.95 -5.06 15.51
C THR A 298 -17.05 -4.31 16.49
N LEU A 299 -16.17 -5.04 17.17
CA LEU A 299 -15.23 -4.48 18.15
C LEU A 299 -13.76 -4.56 17.69
N ASP A 300 -13.53 -5.22 16.56
CA ASP A 300 -12.25 -5.49 15.95
C ASP A 300 -12.32 -5.38 14.42
N ALA A 301 -11.12 -5.37 13.81
CA ALA A 301 -10.95 -5.49 12.37
C ALA A 301 -9.87 -6.52 12.04
N ASP A 302 -10.10 -7.29 10.98
CA ASP A 302 -9.29 -8.44 10.61
C ASP A 302 -8.66 -8.22 9.23
N PHE A 303 -7.39 -8.56 9.13
CA PHE A 303 -6.65 -8.62 7.88
C PHE A 303 -6.05 -10.01 7.69
N GLY A 304 -6.16 -10.54 6.48
CA GLY A 304 -5.43 -11.73 6.08
C GLY A 304 -4.15 -11.37 5.35
N LEU A 305 -3.11 -12.16 5.53
CA LEU A 305 -1.82 -12.06 4.83
C LEU A 305 -1.38 -13.46 4.36
N TYR A 306 -0.54 -13.51 3.34
CA TYR A 306 0.10 -14.76 2.94
C TYR A 306 1.22 -15.14 3.91
N ALA A 307 1.16 -16.38 4.44
CA ALA A 307 2.22 -16.96 5.27
C ALA A 307 3.60 -16.91 4.60
N GLU A 308 3.61 -17.11 3.29
CA GLU A 308 4.82 -17.15 2.46
C GLU A 308 5.51 -15.79 2.36
N GLU A 309 4.78 -14.70 2.62
CA GLU A 309 5.32 -13.33 2.56
C GLU A 309 5.69 -12.76 3.93
N TYR A 310 5.56 -13.56 5.00
CA TYR A 310 5.96 -13.15 6.33
C TYR A 310 7.41 -12.65 6.31
N ASP A 311 7.60 -11.49 6.91
CA ASP A 311 8.89 -10.85 7.03
C ASP A 311 8.94 -10.05 8.34
N GLU A 312 10.11 -10.03 8.96
CA GLU A 312 10.33 -9.46 10.28
C GLU A 312 10.17 -7.92 10.30
N ASN A 313 10.22 -7.26 9.13
CA ASN A 313 9.95 -5.83 9.05
C ASN A 313 8.48 -5.51 9.32
N ILE A 314 7.54 -6.44 9.07
CA ILE A 314 6.12 -6.26 9.44
C ILE A 314 6.01 -6.08 10.96
N ARG A 315 6.61 -7.02 11.71
CA ARG A 315 6.65 -6.96 13.17
C ARG A 315 7.35 -5.69 13.64
N SER A 316 8.53 -5.42 13.10
CA SER A 316 9.35 -4.27 13.49
C SER A 316 8.63 -2.94 13.26
N HIS A 317 7.80 -2.84 12.22
CA HIS A 317 7.00 -1.65 11.96
C HIS A 317 5.95 -1.39 13.05
N PHE A 318 5.29 -2.44 13.53
CA PHE A 318 4.21 -2.32 14.51
C PHE A 318 4.70 -2.34 15.97
N LEU A 319 5.93 -2.77 16.24
CA LEU A 319 6.51 -2.66 17.57
C LEU A 319 6.64 -1.21 18.02
N GLY A 320 5.93 -0.86 19.10
CA GLY A 320 5.99 0.50 19.65
C GLY A 320 5.35 1.57 18.77
N ASN A 321 4.62 1.18 17.71
CA ASN A 321 4.01 2.12 16.79
C ASN A 321 2.96 2.99 17.51
N PRO A 322 2.99 4.33 17.34
CA PRO A 322 2.15 5.23 18.13
C PRO A 322 0.64 5.15 17.79
N ILE A 323 0.30 4.64 16.59
CA ILE A 323 -1.07 4.55 16.08
C ILE A 323 -1.64 3.16 16.35
N THR A 324 -0.94 2.11 15.91
CA THR A 324 -1.32 0.70 16.09
C THR A 324 -0.12 -0.12 16.55
N TYR A 325 0.07 -0.25 17.87
CA TYR A 325 1.20 -1.03 18.38
C TYR A 325 0.87 -2.51 18.41
N LEU A 326 1.87 -3.35 18.13
CA LEU A 326 1.80 -4.80 18.34
C LEU A 326 1.65 -5.07 19.83
N TRP A 327 0.48 -5.55 20.26
CA TRP A 327 0.21 -5.93 21.64
C TRP A 327 0.57 -7.39 21.90
N GLY A 328 0.27 -8.27 20.94
CA GLY A 328 0.56 -9.69 21.05
C GLY A 328 0.90 -10.33 19.71
N ALA A 329 1.82 -11.29 19.72
CA ALA A 329 2.00 -12.26 18.66
C ALA A 329 1.66 -13.64 19.23
N LEU A 330 0.75 -14.34 18.57
CA LEU A 330 0.29 -15.68 18.92
C LEU A 330 0.67 -16.65 17.79
N GLY A 331 0.99 -17.89 18.12
CA GLY A 331 1.47 -18.88 17.15
C GLY A 331 2.95 -18.74 16.78
N LEU A 332 3.37 -19.61 15.88
CA LEU A 332 4.70 -19.62 15.28
C LEU A 332 4.61 -19.16 13.83
N VAL A 333 5.73 -18.68 13.27
CA VAL A 333 5.77 -18.20 11.88
C VAL A 333 5.22 -19.25 10.91
N ASN A 334 5.57 -20.51 11.11
CA ASN A 334 5.13 -21.66 10.31
C ASN A 334 3.87 -22.36 10.84
N ASP A 335 3.26 -21.88 11.93
CA ASP A 335 2.07 -22.49 12.51
C ASP A 335 1.19 -21.49 13.25
N SER A 336 0.09 -21.10 12.60
CA SER A 336 -1.01 -20.37 13.22
C SER A 336 -0.64 -18.97 13.73
N LEU A 337 0.26 -18.25 13.03
CA LEU A 337 0.66 -16.90 13.40
C LEU A 337 -0.52 -15.91 13.33
N GLU A 338 -0.66 -15.12 14.40
CA GLU A 338 -1.59 -13.99 14.52
C GLU A 338 -0.85 -12.85 15.21
N PHE A 339 -0.94 -11.64 14.63
CA PHE A 339 -0.54 -10.41 15.32
C PHE A 339 -1.77 -9.65 15.74
N ARG A 340 -1.87 -9.40 17.05
CA ARG A 340 -2.89 -8.52 17.62
C ARG A 340 -2.31 -7.14 17.82
N LEU A 341 -2.79 -6.19 17.03
CA LEU A 341 -2.48 -4.78 17.13
C LEU A 341 -3.53 -4.08 18.00
N TYR A 342 -3.11 -3.02 18.69
CA TYR A 342 -4.00 -2.28 19.58
C TYR A 342 -3.78 -0.78 19.48
N THR A 343 -4.90 -0.04 19.56
CA THR A 343 -4.91 1.42 19.52
C THR A 343 -5.13 2.05 20.90
N GLY A 344 -5.47 1.23 21.91
CA GLY A 344 -6.01 1.71 23.19
C GLY A 344 -7.54 1.64 23.27
N ARG A 345 -8.23 1.53 22.14
CA ARG A 345 -9.71 1.51 22.06
C ARG A 345 -10.26 0.42 21.16
N PHE A 346 -9.45 -0.06 20.23
CA PHE A 346 -9.85 -0.97 19.16
C PHE A 346 -8.71 -1.95 18.87
N THR A 347 -9.07 -3.21 18.63
CA THR A 347 -8.13 -4.29 18.28
C THR A 347 -8.14 -4.52 16.78
N LEU A 348 -6.96 -4.74 16.19
CA LEU A 348 -6.85 -5.13 14.79
C LEU A 348 -5.99 -6.39 14.73
N ASP A 349 -6.48 -7.43 14.09
CA ASP A 349 -5.81 -8.71 14.03
C ASP A 349 -5.29 -8.96 12.60
N LEU A 350 -4.01 -9.34 12.51
CA LEU A 350 -3.36 -9.78 11.28
C LEU A 350 -3.23 -11.30 11.35
N PHE A 351 -3.85 -12.00 10.40
CA PHE A 351 -3.87 -13.45 10.32
C PHE A 351 -3.08 -13.95 9.13
N TRP A 352 -2.19 -14.92 9.34
CA TRP A 352 -1.46 -15.54 8.24
C TRP A 352 -2.21 -16.77 7.69
N ALA A 353 -2.40 -16.78 6.37
CA ALA A 353 -3.00 -17.88 5.63
C ALA A 353 -1.92 -18.70 4.94
N TYR A 354 -1.83 -19.96 5.33
CA TYR A 354 -0.84 -20.93 4.88
C TYR A 354 -1.39 -21.73 3.71
N ARG A 355 -0.64 -21.86 2.61
CA ARG A 355 -1.02 -22.74 1.50
C ARG A 355 -0.92 -24.22 1.92
N ASP A 356 -1.95 -25.00 1.56
CA ASP A 356 -1.99 -26.45 1.71
C ASP A 356 -2.69 -27.04 0.48
N GLY A 357 -1.89 -27.44 -0.52
CA GLY A 357 -2.40 -27.94 -1.80
C GLY A 357 -3.26 -26.92 -2.55
N ASP A 358 -4.55 -27.25 -2.68
CA ASP A 358 -5.59 -26.53 -3.43
C ASP A 358 -6.40 -25.54 -2.56
N HIS A 359 -6.00 -25.34 -1.30
CA HIS A 359 -6.64 -24.41 -0.39
C HIS A 359 -5.60 -23.69 0.48
N ARG A 360 -6.09 -22.76 1.30
CA ARG A 360 -5.31 -22.16 2.38
C ARG A 360 -5.95 -22.50 3.72
N TRP A 361 -5.18 -22.41 4.78
CA TRP A 361 -5.73 -22.45 6.13
C TRP A 361 -5.20 -21.29 6.96
N CYS A 362 -6.06 -20.78 7.84
CA CYS A 362 -5.71 -19.81 8.86
C CYS A 362 -5.77 -20.47 10.23
N GLY A 363 -4.76 -20.20 11.06
CA GLY A 363 -4.77 -20.64 12.45
C GLY A 363 -5.78 -19.85 13.28
N TYR A 364 -6.32 -20.50 14.30
CA TYR A 364 -7.03 -19.86 15.41
C TYR A 364 -6.73 -20.63 16.69
N GLN A 365 -6.69 -19.94 17.82
CA GLN A 365 -6.18 -20.54 19.06
C GLN A 365 -7.12 -20.21 20.22
N ILE A 366 -7.52 -21.25 20.94
CA ILE A 366 -8.27 -21.11 22.20
C ILE A 366 -7.49 -21.86 23.27
N ASN A 367 -7.00 -21.14 24.27
CA ASN A 367 -6.04 -21.67 25.23
C ASN A 367 -4.86 -22.29 24.46
N ARG A 368 -4.54 -23.55 24.73
CA ARG A 368 -3.48 -24.31 24.04
C ARG A 368 -3.98 -25.08 22.82
N VAL A 369 -5.26 -25.02 22.52
CA VAL A 369 -5.85 -25.78 21.41
C VAL A 369 -5.70 -24.97 20.13
N LYS A 370 -5.07 -25.60 19.13
CA LYS A 370 -4.98 -25.07 17.77
C LYS A 370 -6.16 -25.54 16.95
N PHE A 371 -6.77 -24.58 16.27
CA PHE A 371 -7.78 -24.80 15.26
C PHE A 371 -7.26 -24.28 13.92
N ARG A 372 -7.76 -24.87 12.83
CA ARG A 372 -7.54 -24.40 11.47
C ARG A 372 -8.88 -24.10 10.82
N ARG A 373 -9.00 -22.90 10.23
CA ARG A 373 -10.10 -22.52 9.34
C ARG A 373 -9.62 -22.69 7.91
N THR A 374 -10.34 -23.46 7.10
CA THR A 374 -10.03 -23.59 5.67
C THR A 374 -10.55 -22.37 4.93
N LEU A 375 -9.70 -21.82 4.06
CA LEU A 375 -9.96 -20.69 3.17
C LEU A 375 -9.74 -21.14 1.71
N PRO A 376 -10.46 -20.58 0.73
CA PRO A 376 -10.20 -20.86 -0.68
C PRO A 376 -8.80 -20.37 -1.07
N LEU A 377 -8.27 -20.92 -2.16
CA LEU A 377 -7.14 -20.29 -2.83
C LEU A 377 -7.57 -18.92 -3.34
N LEU A 378 -6.91 -17.88 -2.82
CA LEU A 378 -7.03 -16.52 -3.35
C LEU A 378 -6.11 -16.43 -4.56
N GLU A 379 -6.66 -16.62 -5.76
CA GLU A 379 -5.90 -16.51 -7.00
C GLU A 379 -5.44 -15.07 -7.25
N LYS A 380 -6.28 -14.10 -6.90
CA LYS A 380 -6.03 -12.67 -7.11
C LYS A 380 -6.66 -11.81 -6.01
N LEU A 381 -5.97 -10.71 -5.69
CA LEU A 381 -6.49 -9.64 -4.85
C LEU A 381 -6.92 -8.45 -5.71
N CYS A 382 -7.95 -7.77 -5.25
CA CYS A 382 -8.57 -6.61 -5.86
C CYS A 382 -8.55 -5.45 -4.86
N SER A 383 -8.78 -4.23 -5.33
CA SER A 383 -8.96 -3.03 -4.51
C SER A 383 -10.43 -2.80 -4.21
N CYS A 384 -10.71 -2.15 -3.09
CA CYS A 384 -12.03 -1.66 -2.76
C CYS A 384 -11.95 -0.30 -2.06
N ASP A 385 -13.09 0.37 -1.96
CA ASP A 385 -13.27 1.52 -1.09
C ASP A 385 -13.86 1.09 0.25
N LEU A 386 -13.27 1.61 1.34
CA LEU A 386 -13.87 1.59 2.66
C LEU A 386 -13.65 2.95 3.32
N PHE A 387 -14.70 3.77 3.32
CA PHE A 387 -14.72 5.14 3.84
C PHE A 387 -13.70 6.09 3.19
N GLY A 388 -13.62 6.05 1.86
CA GLY A 388 -12.76 6.93 1.07
C GLY A 388 -11.29 6.54 1.05
N HIS A 389 -10.98 5.32 1.47
CA HIS A 389 -9.64 4.76 1.52
C HIS A 389 -9.58 3.43 0.78
N ARG A 390 -8.49 3.25 0.02
CA ARG A 390 -8.24 2.05 -0.76
C ARG A 390 -7.73 0.93 0.15
N PHE A 391 -8.38 -0.23 0.08
CA PHE A 391 -7.96 -1.47 0.74
C PHE A 391 -7.95 -2.63 -0.25
N SER A 392 -7.20 -3.67 0.06
CA SER A 392 -7.20 -4.91 -0.70
C SER A 392 -8.29 -5.88 -0.20
N VAL A 393 -8.92 -6.62 -1.11
CA VAL A 393 -9.94 -7.64 -0.87
C VAL A 393 -9.70 -8.84 -1.81
N PRO A 394 -10.23 -10.04 -1.53
CA PRO A 394 -10.27 -11.09 -2.54
C PRO A 394 -11.06 -10.63 -3.77
N CYS A 395 -10.60 -10.95 -4.98
CA CYS A 395 -11.37 -10.63 -6.19
C CYS A 395 -12.70 -11.42 -6.28
N SER A 396 -12.84 -12.52 -5.53
CA SER A 396 -14.06 -13.31 -5.41
C SER A 396 -14.58 -13.27 -3.96
N PRO A 397 -15.08 -12.11 -3.49
CA PRO A 397 -15.46 -11.95 -2.09
C PRO A 397 -16.58 -12.89 -1.65
N VAL A 398 -17.53 -13.22 -2.55
CA VAL A 398 -18.62 -14.18 -2.26
C VAL A 398 -18.08 -15.57 -1.97
N GLN A 399 -17.11 -16.06 -2.76
CA GLN A 399 -16.52 -17.39 -2.53
C GLN A 399 -15.78 -17.44 -1.18
N TYR A 400 -15.05 -16.37 -0.85
CA TYR A 400 -14.40 -16.24 0.44
C TYR A 400 -15.45 -16.27 1.58
N LEU A 401 -16.50 -15.45 1.49
CA LEU A 401 -17.54 -15.36 2.52
C LEU A 401 -18.34 -16.67 2.65
N ASP A 402 -18.65 -17.34 1.55
CA ASP A 402 -19.31 -18.65 1.56
C ASP A 402 -18.44 -19.71 2.23
N SER A 403 -17.12 -19.67 2.04
CA SER A 403 -16.20 -20.59 2.72
C SER A 403 -16.12 -20.36 4.23
N GLU A 404 -16.20 -19.09 4.65
CA GLU A 404 -16.01 -18.70 6.04
C GLU A 404 -17.30 -18.79 6.85
N TYR A 405 -18.43 -18.42 6.25
CA TYR A 405 -19.73 -18.32 6.91
C TYR A 405 -20.72 -19.39 6.45
N GLY A 406 -20.40 -20.19 5.45
CA GLY A 406 -21.32 -21.09 4.78
C GLY A 406 -22.15 -20.37 3.71
N LYS A 407 -22.49 -21.10 2.64
CA LYS A 407 -23.15 -20.57 1.45
C LYS A 407 -24.36 -19.70 1.80
N ASP A 408 -24.32 -18.43 1.37
CA ASP A 408 -25.36 -17.41 1.55
C ASP A 408 -25.75 -17.06 3.00
N ARG A 409 -25.23 -17.76 4.02
CA ARG A 409 -25.61 -17.54 5.43
C ARG A 409 -25.12 -16.22 5.98
N TRP A 410 -24.09 -15.64 5.38
CA TRP A 410 -23.56 -14.32 5.75
C TRP A 410 -24.43 -13.17 5.25
N LYS A 411 -25.40 -13.39 4.35
CA LYS A 411 -26.24 -12.30 3.82
C LYS A 411 -27.16 -11.72 4.89
N THR A 412 -27.60 -12.54 5.83
CA THR A 412 -28.43 -12.13 6.96
C THR A 412 -27.56 -12.05 8.23
N PRO A 413 -27.67 -11.00 9.05
CA PRO A 413 -27.01 -10.96 10.36
C PRO A 413 -27.44 -12.16 11.21
N LEU A 414 -26.47 -12.87 11.78
CA LEU A 414 -26.75 -13.96 12.70
C LEU A 414 -27.12 -13.40 14.07
N GLU A 415 -28.02 -14.08 14.77
CA GLU A 415 -28.27 -13.85 16.19
C GLU A 415 -27.00 -14.16 17.00
N LYS A 416 -26.89 -13.56 18.19
CA LYS A 416 -25.71 -13.63 19.07
C LYS A 416 -25.13 -15.05 19.13
N ASN A 417 -23.79 -15.16 19.12
CA ASN A 417 -22.99 -16.40 19.19
C ASN A 417 -22.72 -17.11 17.85
N TYR A 418 -22.21 -16.39 16.84
CA TYR A 418 -21.63 -17.04 15.67
C TYR A 418 -20.44 -17.91 16.07
N THR A 419 -20.41 -19.14 15.56
CA THR A 419 -19.25 -20.03 15.62
C THR A 419 -18.86 -20.42 14.20
N TRP A 420 -17.57 -20.33 13.90
CA TRP A 420 -17.05 -20.73 12.58
C TRP A 420 -17.32 -22.20 12.34
N THR A 421 -18.20 -22.52 11.40
CA THR A 421 -18.50 -23.92 11.05
C THR A 421 -17.37 -24.57 10.25
N ASN A 422 -16.50 -23.77 9.63
CA ASN A 422 -15.33 -24.24 8.88
C ASN A 422 -14.07 -24.40 9.77
N MET A 423 -14.18 -24.14 11.08
CA MET A 423 -13.09 -24.28 12.03
C MET A 423 -12.97 -25.72 12.50
N LYS A 424 -11.80 -26.32 12.31
CA LYS A 424 -11.52 -27.72 12.69
C LYS A 424 -10.43 -27.77 13.74
N TYR A 425 -10.57 -28.67 14.70
CA TYR A 425 -9.48 -29.02 15.61
C TYR A 425 -8.26 -29.47 14.79
N HIS A 426 -7.07 -28.99 15.17
CA HIS A 426 -5.83 -29.37 14.52
C HIS A 426 -4.89 -30.12 15.47
N SER A 427 -4.50 -29.48 16.57
CA SER A 427 -3.59 -30.07 17.56
C SER A 427 -3.60 -29.25 18.86
N ILE A 428 -2.79 -29.63 19.83
CA ILE A 428 -2.57 -28.88 21.08
C ILE A 428 -1.10 -28.49 21.14
N TRP A 429 -0.80 -27.26 21.55
CA TRP A 429 0.56 -26.84 21.86
C TRP A 429 1.06 -27.56 23.10
N ASP A 430 2.23 -28.20 23.05
CA ASP A 430 2.93 -28.65 24.26
C ASP A 430 3.42 -27.46 25.09
N ASP A 431 3.83 -27.72 26.34
CA ASP A 431 4.14 -26.67 27.32
C ASP A 431 5.23 -25.74 26.78
N ILE A 432 6.26 -26.34 26.18
CA ILE A 432 7.42 -25.62 25.67
C ILE A 432 7.01 -24.83 24.43
N SER A 433 6.43 -25.48 23.41
CA SER A 433 6.06 -24.79 22.16
C SER A 433 5.07 -23.65 22.38
N TRP A 434 4.12 -23.78 23.31
CA TRP A 434 3.20 -22.69 23.65
C TRP A 434 3.93 -21.47 24.22
N MET A 435 4.98 -21.70 25.03
CA MET A 435 5.82 -20.64 25.54
C MET A 435 6.62 -19.93 24.44
N TYR A 436 6.90 -20.58 23.30
CA TYR A 436 7.47 -19.92 22.12
C TYR A 436 6.43 -19.20 21.27
N ALA A 437 5.21 -19.73 21.21
CA ALA A 437 4.13 -19.24 20.37
C ALA A 437 3.47 -17.96 20.91
N VAL A 438 3.69 -17.57 22.17
CA VAL A 438 3.06 -16.37 22.75
C VAL A 438 4.11 -15.32 23.08
N ARG A 439 3.98 -14.13 22.50
CA ARG A 439 4.78 -12.94 22.84
C ARG A 439 3.85 -11.77 23.08
N LEU A 440 3.97 -11.12 24.24
CA LEU A 440 3.20 -9.92 24.58
C LEU A 440 4.13 -8.72 24.67
N TYR A 441 3.68 -7.55 24.25
CA TYR A 441 4.51 -6.35 24.20
C TYR A 441 3.83 -5.17 24.90
N THR A 442 4.64 -4.23 25.39
CA THR A 442 4.16 -2.94 25.89
C THR A 442 3.86 -2.00 24.73
N ARG A 443 3.18 -0.89 25.01
CA ARG A 443 2.96 0.19 24.03
C ARG A 443 4.25 0.76 23.44
N GLN A 444 5.37 0.66 24.15
CA GLN A 444 6.70 1.09 23.68
C GLN A 444 7.45 -0.02 22.92
N GLY A 445 6.79 -1.15 22.61
CA GLY A 445 7.39 -2.26 21.88
C GLY A 445 8.35 -3.11 22.70
N LYS A 446 8.36 -2.99 24.03
CA LYS A 446 9.19 -3.85 24.88
C LYS A 446 8.48 -5.17 25.13
N LEU A 447 9.21 -6.29 25.03
CA LEU A 447 8.68 -7.60 25.41
C LEU A 447 8.26 -7.57 26.89
N ARG A 448 7.05 -8.06 27.18
CA ARG A 448 6.55 -8.18 28.54
C ARG A 448 7.08 -9.44 29.19
N THR A 449 7.75 -9.25 30.31
CA THR A 449 8.19 -10.31 31.22
C THR A 449 7.64 -10.11 32.64
N ASP A 450 6.66 -9.22 32.79
CA ASP A 450 6.07 -8.81 34.06
C ASP A 450 4.97 -9.78 34.53
N LYS A 451 4.50 -9.56 35.77
CA LYS A 451 3.43 -10.35 36.40
C LYS A 451 2.17 -10.46 35.52
N PHE A 452 1.82 -9.39 34.81
CA PHE A 452 0.70 -9.40 33.88
C PHE A 452 0.87 -10.45 32.77
N ALA A 453 2.04 -10.50 32.12
CA ALA A 453 2.31 -11.50 31.10
C ALA A 453 2.25 -12.92 31.67
N ILE A 454 2.80 -13.14 32.87
CA ILE A 454 2.73 -14.44 33.56
C ILE A 454 1.29 -14.86 33.81
N GLU A 455 0.47 -13.97 34.36
CA GLU A 455 -0.93 -14.26 34.70
C GLU A 455 -1.76 -14.50 33.44
N TRP A 456 -1.57 -13.68 32.40
CA TRP A 456 -2.25 -13.85 31.12
C TRP A 456 -1.90 -15.19 30.50
N ILE A 457 -0.61 -15.52 30.43
CA ILE A 457 -0.12 -16.78 29.91
C ILE A 457 -0.66 -17.94 30.75
N SER A 458 -0.53 -17.90 32.08
CA SER A 458 -1.03 -18.93 33.00
C SER A 458 -2.51 -19.25 32.79
N LYS A 459 -3.34 -18.21 32.67
CA LYS A 459 -4.77 -18.34 32.38
C LYS A 459 -5.01 -19.12 31.07
N HIS A 460 -4.24 -18.84 30.02
CA HIS A 460 -4.36 -19.52 28.72
C HIS A 460 -3.65 -20.88 28.66
N PHE A 461 -2.70 -21.14 29.55
CA PHE A 461 -2.08 -22.47 29.73
C PHE A 461 -3.00 -23.44 30.49
N ASN A 462 -4.02 -22.94 31.19
CA ASN A 462 -4.72 -23.67 32.26
C ASN A 462 -3.74 -24.25 33.29
N TYR A 463 -2.67 -23.51 33.59
CA TYR A 463 -1.58 -23.90 34.47
C TYR A 463 -1.08 -22.68 35.26
N SER A 464 -0.74 -22.84 36.53
CA SER A 464 -0.23 -21.74 37.35
C SER A 464 1.29 -21.58 37.17
N LEU A 465 1.72 -20.56 36.43
CA LEU A 465 3.11 -20.13 36.42
C LEU A 465 3.32 -19.13 37.57
N THR A 466 4.24 -19.43 38.48
CA THR A 466 4.62 -18.50 39.57
C THR A 466 5.74 -17.54 39.17
N SER A 467 6.49 -17.88 38.12
CA SER A 467 7.53 -17.04 37.50
C SER A 467 7.68 -17.41 36.03
N ILE A 468 8.18 -16.47 35.22
CA ILE A 468 8.68 -16.74 33.86
C ILE A 468 9.90 -17.65 34.00
N PRO A 469 9.89 -18.88 33.45
CA PRO A 469 11.06 -19.75 33.52
C PRO A 469 12.30 -19.05 32.97
N SER A 470 13.46 -19.21 33.63
CA SER A 470 14.67 -18.45 33.28
C SER A 470 15.09 -18.60 31.81
N PHE A 471 14.80 -19.74 31.18
CA PHE A 471 15.05 -19.96 29.76
C PHE A 471 14.22 -19.04 28.85
N LEU A 472 13.06 -18.53 29.31
CA LEU A 472 12.28 -17.52 28.58
C LEU A 472 13.04 -16.22 28.38
N ASN A 473 13.92 -15.85 29.30
CA ASN A 473 14.77 -14.66 29.16
C ASN A 473 15.85 -14.84 28.09
N VAL A 474 16.09 -16.07 27.66
CA VAL A 474 17.02 -16.42 26.57
C VAL A 474 16.26 -16.59 25.24
N LEU A 475 14.93 -16.58 25.26
CA LEU A 475 14.16 -16.75 24.04
C LEU A 475 14.26 -15.53 23.12
N PRO A 476 14.17 -15.75 21.80
CA PRO A 476 14.09 -14.66 20.86
C PRO A 476 12.89 -13.77 21.17
N ASN A 477 13.13 -12.46 21.11
CA ASN A 477 12.11 -11.42 21.28
C ASN A 477 11.11 -11.36 20.12
N HIS A 478 11.30 -12.17 19.08
CA HIS A 478 10.46 -12.30 17.89
C HIS A 478 9.84 -13.71 17.83
N PRO A 479 8.68 -13.86 17.15
CA PRO A 479 8.14 -15.17 16.81
C PRO A 479 9.19 -16.00 16.09
N VAL A 480 9.29 -17.28 16.43
CA VAL A 480 10.29 -18.17 15.84
C VAL A 480 9.65 -19.14 14.87
N THR A 481 10.46 -19.62 13.93
CA THR A 481 10.16 -20.88 13.26
C THR A 481 10.75 -21.97 14.14
N LEU A 482 9.91 -22.87 14.67
CA LEU A 482 10.47 -24.11 15.20
C LEU A 482 10.86 -24.98 14.00
N PRO A 483 12.07 -25.56 13.96
CA PRO A 483 12.35 -26.61 12.98
C PRO A 483 11.23 -27.65 13.10
N PRO A 484 10.78 -28.25 11.98
CA PRO A 484 9.76 -29.29 12.07
C PRO A 484 10.24 -30.29 13.11
N LEU A 485 9.49 -30.43 14.20
CA LEU A 485 9.70 -31.51 15.16
C LEU A 485 9.81 -32.74 14.27
N LYS A 486 11.00 -33.37 14.22
CA LYS A 486 11.16 -34.63 13.52
C LYS A 486 10.05 -35.50 14.07
N ALA A 487 9.00 -35.69 13.29
CA ALA A 487 7.92 -36.55 13.66
C ALA A 487 8.61 -37.90 13.82
N THR A 488 8.82 -38.33 15.05
CA THR A 488 9.01 -39.74 15.33
C THR A 488 7.70 -40.36 14.89
N LEU A 489 7.67 -40.74 13.62
CA LEU A 489 6.71 -41.68 13.08
C LEU A 489 6.87 -42.93 13.92
N VAL A 490 6.08 -43.01 14.99
CA VAL A 490 5.66 -44.30 15.52
C VAL A 490 4.75 -44.86 14.45
N TYR A 491 5.36 -45.40 13.39
CA TYR A 491 4.68 -46.39 12.57
C TYR A 491 4.30 -47.50 13.53
N GLY A 492 2.99 -47.63 13.78
CA GLY A 492 2.43 -48.79 14.44
C GLY A 492 3.02 -50.04 13.79
N THR A 493 3.52 -50.93 14.63
CA THR A 493 4.01 -52.26 14.30
C THR A 493 3.15 -52.89 13.20
N PRO A 494 3.74 -53.45 12.12
CA PRO A 494 2.95 -54.06 11.06
C PRO A 494 2.09 -55.18 11.63
N MET A 495 0.78 -55.05 11.47
CA MET A 495 -0.16 -56.13 11.74
C MET A 495 0.25 -57.32 10.85
N LYS A 496 0.74 -58.41 11.48
CA LYS A 496 1.11 -59.65 10.80
C LYS A 496 -0.10 -60.15 9.99
N ARG A 497 -0.05 -60.00 8.66
CA ARG A 497 -0.93 -60.72 7.73
C ARG A 497 -0.76 -62.22 7.97
N LYS A 498 -1.81 -62.88 8.44
CA LYS A 498 -1.90 -64.34 8.44
C LYS A 498 -1.87 -64.82 6.99
N ASN A 499 -0.84 -65.58 6.65
CA ASN A 499 -0.72 -66.33 5.41
C ASN A 499 -1.80 -67.43 5.36
N SER A 500 -2.84 -67.25 4.56
CA SER A 500 -3.61 -68.37 4.01
C SER A 500 -2.99 -68.77 2.68
N ARG A 501 -2.02 -69.69 2.75
CA ARG A 501 -1.47 -70.37 1.56
C ARG A 501 -2.57 -71.17 0.89
N LYS A 502 -2.86 -70.82 -0.36
CA LYS A 502 -3.45 -71.71 -1.37
C LYS A 502 -2.61 -72.99 -1.46
N LYS A 503 -3.22 -74.15 -1.23
CA LYS A 503 -2.71 -75.45 -1.65
C LYS A 503 -3.49 -75.84 -2.91
N ALA A 504 -2.80 -75.89 -4.03
CA ALA A 504 -3.30 -76.52 -5.24
C ALA A 504 -2.88 -78.00 -5.22
N ALA A 505 -3.86 -78.89 -5.31
CA ALA A 505 -3.74 -80.27 -5.79
C ALA A 505 -5.14 -80.63 -6.31
N LYS A 506 -5.33 -80.59 -7.63
CA LYS A 506 -5.35 -81.74 -8.54
C LYS A 506 -6.69 -82.49 -8.53
N ASN A 507 -7.22 -82.57 -9.74
CA ASN A 507 -8.01 -83.64 -10.33
C ASN A 507 -9.54 -83.59 -10.21
N ASP A 508 -10.10 -83.48 -11.42
CA ASP A 508 -11.09 -84.36 -12.01
C ASP A 508 -12.57 -84.13 -11.74
N GLU A 509 -13.20 -83.76 -12.85
CA GLU A 509 -14.41 -84.36 -13.40
C GLU A 509 -15.77 -84.05 -12.77
N LYS A 510 -16.63 -83.64 -13.72
CA LYS A 510 -18.04 -84.01 -13.88
C LYS A 510 -19.11 -83.13 -13.22
N LYS A 511 -19.81 -82.47 -14.15
CA LYS A 511 -21.25 -82.59 -14.41
C LYS A 511 -22.18 -81.63 -13.67
N ASP A 512 -22.81 -80.82 -14.52
CA ASP A 512 -24.27 -80.74 -14.68
C ASP A 512 -25.11 -79.95 -13.66
N VAL A 513 -25.84 -79.00 -14.23
CA VAL A 513 -27.30 -78.80 -14.06
C VAL A 513 -27.75 -77.96 -12.86
N ILE A 514 -27.83 -76.63 -13.06
CA ILE A 514 -29.03 -75.77 -13.26
C ILE A 514 -28.65 -74.31 -13.03
#